data_AF-A0A1I4GQ75-F1
#
_entry.id   AF-A0A1I4GQ75-F1
#
_cell.length_a   1.000
_cell.length_b   1.000
_cell.length_c   1.000
_cell.angle_alpha   90.00
_cell.angle_beta   90.00
_cell.angle_gamma   90.00
#
_symmetry.space_group_name_H-M   'P 1'
#
loop_
_entity.id
_entity.type
_entity.pdbx_description
1 polymer ?
#
loop_
_entity_poly.entity_id
_entity_poly.type
_entity_poly.pdbx_seq_one_letter_code
_entity_poly.pdbx_strand_id
1 'polypeptide(L)'
;MQMGFDAASVSDICTAAGVSKSTLYVYFASKEDLFEALVEERREAMFENLQSSLQGPAPLADRLAAFARTLGAAICSDDVIAAQRIVIAIAERRPDIGTRFYESGAAKGHAVLLAVLEQEVARGTLVIPDLPLAAYQFVELSAAGHWRRRLFAKAATPPTAEVIAATAQSAVAMFLATYAASRS
;
A
#
# COMPACT_ATOMS: atom_id res chain seq x y z
N MET A 1 -19.92 8.80 -15.61
CA MET A 1 -19.78 7.34 -15.41
C MET A 1 -18.42 6.95 -15.95
N GLN A 2 -17.48 6.65 -15.06
CA GLN A 2 -16.13 6.23 -15.42
C GLN A 2 -16.23 4.74 -15.84
N MET A 3 -15.87 4.41 -17.08
CA MET A 3 -15.99 3.05 -17.58
C MET A 3 -15.08 2.11 -16.77
N GLY A 4 -15.63 1.00 -16.28
CA GLY A 4 -14.87 -0.02 -15.55
C GLY A 4 -13.75 -0.61 -16.41
N PHE A 5 -12.74 -1.20 -15.76
CA PHE A 5 -11.59 -1.79 -16.47
C PHE A 5 -12.00 -2.82 -17.53
N ASP A 6 -13.06 -3.58 -17.36
CA ASP A 6 -13.53 -4.49 -18.42
C ASP A 6 -14.25 -3.78 -19.57
N ALA A 7 -14.84 -2.62 -19.31
CA ALA A 7 -15.63 -1.88 -20.29
C ALA A 7 -14.79 -0.95 -21.16
N ALA A 8 -13.72 -0.34 -20.61
CA ALA A 8 -12.87 0.57 -21.37
C ALA A 8 -12.07 -0.20 -22.43
N SER A 9 -12.15 0.18 -23.70
CA SER A 9 -11.33 -0.42 -24.74
C SER A 9 -9.97 0.29 -24.83
N VAL A 10 -8.94 -0.37 -25.40
CA VAL A 10 -7.68 0.29 -25.78
C VAL A 10 -7.94 1.48 -26.70
N SER A 11 -9.03 1.44 -27.47
CA SER A 11 -9.47 2.55 -28.32
C SER A 11 -9.91 3.77 -27.51
N ASP A 12 -10.60 3.57 -26.39
CA ASP A 12 -11.06 4.66 -25.52
C ASP A 12 -9.86 5.31 -24.83
N ILE A 13 -8.87 4.51 -24.44
CA ILE A 13 -7.62 4.99 -23.85
C ILE A 13 -6.81 5.81 -24.86
N CYS A 14 -6.65 5.31 -26.08
CA CYS A 14 -5.97 6.01 -27.17
C CYS A 14 -6.64 7.36 -27.48
N THR A 15 -7.98 7.36 -27.53
CA THR A 15 -8.79 8.57 -27.75
C THR A 15 -8.59 9.59 -26.62
N ALA A 16 -8.60 9.15 -25.36
CA ALA A 16 -8.40 10.02 -24.20
C ALA A 16 -6.97 10.57 -24.11
N ALA A 17 -5.97 9.78 -24.50
CA ALA A 17 -4.55 10.16 -24.45
C ALA A 17 -4.05 10.88 -25.71
N GLY A 18 -4.86 10.97 -26.77
CA GLY A 18 -4.47 11.62 -28.03
C GLY A 18 -3.38 10.86 -28.81
N VAL A 19 -3.25 9.55 -28.61
CA VAL A 19 -2.22 8.70 -29.25
C VAL A 19 -2.84 7.62 -30.12
N SER A 20 -2.11 7.13 -31.13
CA SER A 20 -2.57 6.00 -31.95
C SER A 20 -2.42 4.66 -31.22
N LYS A 21 -3.22 3.65 -31.59
CA LYS A 21 -3.05 2.27 -31.07
C LYS A 21 -1.64 1.74 -31.33
N SER A 22 -1.08 2.00 -32.51
CA SER A 22 0.29 1.59 -32.84
C SER A 22 1.30 2.25 -31.92
N THR A 23 1.14 3.53 -31.60
CA THR A 23 2.00 4.26 -30.65
C THR A 23 1.87 3.67 -29.25
N LEU A 24 0.66 3.32 -28.80
CA LEU A 24 0.44 2.73 -27.48
C LEU A 24 1.08 1.34 -27.37
N TYR A 25 0.95 0.50 -28.41
CA TYR A 25 1.54 -0.84 -28.45
C TYR A 25 3.07 -0.87 -28.62
N VAL A 26 3.71 0.25 -29.00
CA VAL A 26 5.18 0.38 -28.93
C VAL A 26 5.67 0.36 -27.49
N TYR A 27 4.88 0.87 -26.54
CA TYR A 27 5.26 0.98 -25.13
C TYR A 27 4.60 -0.09 -24.25
N PHE A 28 3.40 -0.57 -24.60
CA PHE A 28 2.62 -1.50 -23.77
C PHE A 28 2.03 -2.64 -24.59
N ALA A 29 2.39 -3.88 -24.28
CA ALA A 29 1.93 -5.05 -25.03
C ALA A 29 0.43 -5.36 -24.83
N SER A 30 -0.16 -4.86 -23.74
CA SER A 30 -1.57 -5.03 -23.42
C SER A 30 -2.14 -3.87 -22.61
N LYS A 31 -3.47 -3.81 -22.47
CA LYS A 31 -4.13 -2.83 -21.61
C LYS A 31 -3.74 -3.01 -20.15
N GLU A 32 -3.50 -4.26 -19.75
CA GLU A 32 -3.03 -4.64 -18.44
C GLU A 32 -1.62 -4.10 -18.16
N ASP A 33 -0.71 -4.18 -19.14
CA ASP A 33 0.66 -3.64 -18.99
C ASP A 33 0.66 -2.11 -18.88
N LEU A 34 -0.24 -1.43 -19.60
CA LEU A 34 -0.43 0.02 -19.43
C LEU A 34 -0.97 0.37 -18.04
N PHE A 35 -1.93 -0.41 -17.54
CA PHE A 35 -2.46 -0.21 -16.19
C PHE A 35 -1.38 -0.43 -15.13
N GLU A 36 -0.53 -1.44 -15.30
CA GLU A 36 0.61 -1.71 -14.42
C GLU A 36 1.57 -0.51 -14.38
N ALA A 37 1.96 0.02 -15.55
CA ALA A 37 2.87 1.16 -15.62
C ALA A 37 2.31 2.42 -14.94
N LEU A 38 1.01 2.70 -15.12
CA LEU A 38 0.33 3.81 -14.46
C LEU A 38 0.26 3.62 -12.94
N VAL A 39 0.12 2.38 -12.47
CA VAL A 39 0.14 2.06 -11.04
C VAL A 39 1.56 2.23 -10.48
N GLU A 40 2.59 1.80 -11.20
CA GLU A 40 3.99 1.90 -10.75
C GLU A 40 4.44 3.37 -10.62
N GLU A 41 4.10 4.22 -11.59
CA GLU A 41 4.42 5.67 -11.54
C GLU A 41 3.84 6.33 -10.27
N ARG A 42 2.61 5.97 -9.89
CA ARG A 42 1.97 6.52 -8.68
C ARG A 42 2.54 5.95 -7.37
N ARG A 43 3.20 4.79 -7.44
CA ARG A 43 3.75 4.10 -6.27
C ARG A 43 5.07 4.69 -5.80
N GLU A 44 5.92 5.20 -6.70
CA GLU A 44 7.22 5.76 -6.31
C GLU A 44 7.09 6.88 -5.27
N ALA A 45 6.28 7.90 -5.56
CA ALA A 45 6.02 8.99 -4.61
C ALA A 45 5.38 8.51 -3.30
N MET A 46 4.56 7.45 -3.35
CA MET A 46 3.97 6.86 -2.15
C MET A 46 5.03 6.20 -1.26
N PHE A 47 5.96 5.44 -1.85
CA PHE A 47 7.02 4.78 -1.11
C PHE A 47 8.03 5.75 -0.52
N GLU A 48 8.35 6.84 -1.23
CA GLU A 48 9.17 7.93 -0.68
C GLU A 48 8.53 8.55 0.58
N ASN A 49 7.21 8.77 0.54
CA ASN A 49 6.46 9.27 1.70
C ASN A 49 6.43 8.27 2.87
N LEU A 50 6.32 6.97 2.59
CA LEU A 50 6.41 5.93 3.61
C LEU A 50 7.80 5.87 4.23
N GLN A 51 8.85 5.87 3.41
CA GLN A 51 10.23 5.82 3.87
C GLN A 51 10.58 7.03 4.74
N SER A 52 10.25 8.24 4.27
CA SER A 52 10.49 9.48 5.02
C SER A 52 9.77 9.53 6.36
N SER A 53 8.56 8.94 6.47
CA SER A 53 7.81 8.90 7.73
C SER A 53 8.49 8.08 8.84
N LEU A 54 9.37 7.15 8.47
CA LEU A 54 10.12 6.32 9.41
C LEU A 54 11.53 6.85 9.71
N GLN A 55 11.94 7.95 9.08
CA GLN A 55 13.25 8.56 9.27
C GLN A 55 13.24 9.68 10.31
N GLY A 56 14.44 10.07 10.75
CA GLY A 56 14.65 11.21 11.65
C GLY A 56 14.71 10.86 13.14
N PRO A 57 14.95 11.88 13.99
CA PRO A 57 15.26 11.70 15.40
C PRO A 57 14.03 11.54 16.31
N ALA A 58 12.81 11.58 15.75
CA ALA A 58 11.59 11.43 16.53
C ALA A 58 11.52 10.07 17.25
N PRO A 59 10.84 9.98 18.40
CA PRO A 59 10.59 8.71 19.08
C PRO A 59 10.01 7.65 18.13
N LEU A 60 10.39 6.38 18.32
CA LEU A 60 9.95 5.28 17.48
C LEU A 60 8.41 5.21 17.34
N ALA A 61 7.68 5.43 18.44
CA ALA A 61 6.22 5.45 18.43
C ALA A 61 5.65 6.49 17.46
N ASP A 62 6.23 7.69 17.40
CA ASP A 62 5.78 8.77 16.53
C ASP A 62 6.07 8.46 15.06
N ARG A 63 7.24 7.87 14.78
CA ARG A 63 7.61 7.42 13.43
C ARG A 63 6.70 6.30 12.93
N LEU A 64 6.43 5.30 13.76
CA LEU A 64 5.49 4.22 13.44
C LEU A 64 4.06 4.75 13.23
N ALA A 65 3.63 5.74 14.02
CA ALA A 65 2.32 6.36 13.86
C ALA A 65 2.24 7.20 12.57
N ALA A 66 3.32 7.88 12.18
CA ALA A 66 3.41 8.58 10.90
C ALA A 66 3.31 7.60 9.73
N PHE A 67 4.07 6.50 9.77
CA PHE A 67 4.01 5.45 8.76
C PHE A 67 2.61 4.83 8.65
N ALA A 68 2.01 4.43 9.77
CA ALA A 68 0.69 3.81 9.78
C ALA A 68 -0.40 4.74 9.22
N ARG A 69 -0.31 6.06 9.48
CA ARG A 69 -1.22 7.05 8.88
C ARG A 69 -1.04 7.16 7.38
N THR A 70 0.19 7.31 6.91
CA THR A 70 0.52 7.41 5.48
C THR A 70 0.05 6.16 4.74
N LEU A 71 0.36 4.98 5.28
CA LEU A 71 -0.05 3.70 4.71
C LEU A 71 -1.57 3.53 4.71
N GLY A 72 -2.23 3.78 5.84
CA GLY A 72 -3.68 3.65 5.98
C GLY A 72 -4.45 4.56 5.01
N ALA A 73 -3.99 5.80 4.83
CA ALA A 73 -4.54 6.73 3.84
C ALA A 73 -4.35 6.22 2.41
N ALA A 74 -3.14 5.75 2.08
CA ALA A 74 -2.80 5.27 0.76
C ALA A 74 -3.62 4.04 0.36
N ILE A 75 -3.60 2.98 1.18
CA ILE A 75 -4.27 1.70 0.84
C ILE A 75 -5.79 1.79 0.87
N CYS A 76 -6.33 2.77 1.60
CA CYS A 76 -7.76 3.07 1.59
C CYS A 76 -8.13 4.19 0.61
N SER A 77 -7.25 4.64 -0.28
CA SER A 77 -7.59 5.66 -1.28
C SER A 77 -8.45 5.06 -2.41
N ASP A 78 -9.18 5.92 -3.12
CA ASP A 78 -10.06 5.47 -4.22
C ASP A 78 -9.26 4.83 -5.36
N ASP A 79 -8.12 5.43 -5.71
CA ASP A 79 -7.24 4.94 -6.76
C ASP A 79 -6.65 3.56 -6.42
N VAL A 80 -6.13 3.39 -5.21
CA VAL A 80 -5.54 2.11 -4.79
C VAL A 80 -6.61 1.03 -4.67
N ILE A 81 -7.78 1.34 -4.12
CA ILE A 81 -8.88 0.37 -4.03
C ILE A 81 -9.38 -0.05 -5.41
N ALA A 82 -9.50 0.90 -6.35
CA ALA A 82 -9.85 0.57 -7.74
C ALA A 82 -8.79 -0.34 -8.36
N ALA A 83 -7.51 -0.02 -8.19
CA ALA A 83 -6.41 -0.81 -8.72
C ALA A 83 -6.38 -2.24 -8.13
N GLN A 84 -6.55 -2.38 -6.81
CA GLN A 84 -6.62 -3.67 -6.14
C GLN A 84 -7.77 -4.54 -6.67
N ARG A 85 -8.95 -3.96 -6.88
CA ARG A 85 -10.09 -4.70 -7.43
C ARG A 85 -9.86 -5.19 -8.85
N ILE A 86 -9.24 -4.37 -9.69
CA ILE A 86 -8.88 -4.75 -11.07
C ILE A 86 -7.94 -5.95 -11.03
N VAL A 87 -6.89 -5.87 -10.22
CA VAL A 87 -5.91 -6.95 -10.08
C VAL A 87 -6.55 -8.22 -9.55
N ILE A 88 -7.39 -8.13 -8.50
CA ILE A 88 -8.12 -9.28 -7.95
C ILE A 88 -9.01 -9.94 -9.02
N ALA A 89 -9.68 -9.15 -9.86
CA ALA A 89 -10.58 -9.66 -10.90
C ALA A 89 -9.84 -10.45 -11.99
N ILE A 90 -8.57 -10.13 -12.27
CA ILE A 90 -7.79 -10.76 -13.34
C ILE A 90 -6.73 -11.74 -12.84
N ALA A 91 -6.38 -11.73 -11.55
CA ALA A 91 -5.24 -12.49 -11.00
C ALA A 91 -5.33 -14.00 -11.26
N GLU A 92 -6.53 -14.61 -11.28
CA GLU A 92 -6.68 -16.04 -11.60
C GLU A 92 -6.38 -16.34 -13.08
N ARG A 93 -6.69 -15.41 -13.98
CA ARG A 93 -6.49 -15.56 -15.44
C ARG A 93 -5.10 -15.10 -15.88
N ARG A 94 -4.52 -14.15 -15.15
CA ARG A 94 -3.21 -13.55 -15.38
C ARG A 94 -2.44 -13.46 -14.06
N PRO A 95 -1.94 -14.60 -13.54
CA PRO A 95 -1.22 -14.64 -12.26
C PRO A 95 0.02 -13.74 -12.25
N ASP A 96 0.66 -13.58 -13.42
CA ASP A 96 1.81 -12.71 -13.63
C ASP A 96 1.56 -11.25 -13.24
N ILE A 97 0.35 -10.73 -13.47
CA ILE A 97 -0.02 -9.36 -13.10
C ILE A 97 -0.25 -9.27 -11.59
N GLY A 98 -0.90 -10.28 -11.00
CA GLY A 98 -1.11 -10.34 -9.56
C GLY A 98 0.20 -10.35 -8.78
N THR A 99 1.14 -11.20 -9.20
CA THR A 99 2.49 -11.27 -8.60
C THR A 99 3.22 -9.94 -8.73
N ARG A 100 3.31 -9.37 -9.94
CA ARG A 100 4.03 -8.09 -10.12
C ARG A 100 3.41 -6.95 -9.32
N PHE A 101 2.08 -6.84 -9.31
CA PHE A 101 1.38 -5.84 -8.49
C PHE A 101 1.67 -6.01 -6.99
N TYR A 102 1.74 -7.24 -6.49
CA TYR A 102 2.08 -7.53 -5.10
C TYR A 102 3.53 -7.15 -4.78
N GLU A 103 4.48 -7.59 -5.62
CA GLU A 103 5.91 -7.35 -5.45
C GLU A 103 6.25 -5.85 -5.49
N SER A 104 5.74 -5.14 -6.49
CA SER A 104 5.99 -3.70 -6.59
C SER A 104 5.10 -2.84 -5.68
N GLY A 105 4.21 -3.47 -4.90
CA GLY A 105 3.25 -2.82 -4.01
C GLY A 105 3.47 -3.20 -2.55
N ALA A 106 2.74 -4.23 -2.11
CA ALA A 106 2.73 -4.68 -0.72
C ALA A 106 4.13 -5.10 -0.22
N ALA A 107 4.90 -5.82 -1.05
CA ALA A 107 6.22 -6.29 -0.64
C ALA A 107 7.23 -5.13 -0.44
N LYS A 108 7.23 -4.13 -1.33
CA LYS A 108 8.06 -2.91 -1.15
C LYS A 108 7.69 -2.16 0.13
N GLY A 109 6.40 -1.96 0.41
CA GLY A 109 5.94 -1.28 1.62
C GLY A 109 6.31 -2.04 2.90
N HIS A 110 6.22 -3.37 2.87
CA HIS A 110 6.68 -4.25 3.95
C HIS A 110 8.19 -4.14 4.18
N ALA A 111 8.99 -4.18 3.11
CA ALA A 111 10.46 -4.09 3.19
C ALA A 111 10.92 -2.78 3.85
N VAL A 112 10.25 -1.65 3.56
CA VAL A 112 10.54 -0.35 4.19
C VAL A 112 10.36 -0.41 5.70
N LEU A 113 9.26 -0.99 6.19
CA LEU A 113 9.02 -1.15 7.62
C LEU A 113 10.00 -2.15 8.25
N LEU A 114 10.23 -3.29 7.58
CA LEU A 114 11.10 -4.36 8.05
C LEU A 114 12.50 -3.83 8.37
N ALA A 115 13.09 -3.06 7.46
CA ALA A 115 14.43 -2.47 7.62
C ALA A 115 14.52 -1.58 8.87
N VAL A 116 13.45 -0.89 9.25
CA VAL A 116 13.41 -0.04 10.44
C VAL A 116 13.27 -0.89 11.70
N LEU A 117 12.44 -1.93 11.67
CA LEU A 117 12.31 -2.85 12.79
C LEU A 117 13.63 -3.61 13.06
N GLU A 118 14.37 -4.00 12.02
CA GLU A 118 15.70 -4.61 12.13
C GLU A 118 16.67 -3.70 12.90
N GLN A 119 16.67 -2.40 12.57
CA GLN A 119 17.53 -1.43 13.26
C GLN A 119 17.16 -1.25 14.73
N GLU A 120 15.87 -1.24 15.04
CA GLU A 120 15.39 -1.08 16.42
C GLU A 120 15.64 -2.34 17.27
N VAL A 121 15.53 -3.54 16.68
CA VAL A 121 15.95 -4.78 17.33
C VAL A 121 17.46 -4.78 17.58
N ALA A 122 18.28 -4.35 16.60
CA ALA A 122 19.73 -4.24 16.78
C ALA A 122 20.13 -3.23 17.86
N ARG A 123 19.31 -2.18 18.08
CA ARG A 123 19.48 -1.21 19.19
C ARG A 123 18.96 -1.72 20.53
N GLY A 124 18.27 -2.85 20.57
CA GLY A 124 17.63 -3.39 21.76
C GLY A 124 16.39 -2.59 22.21
N THR A 125 15.83 -1.72 21.36
CA THR A 125 14.60 -0.97 21.68
C THR A 125 13.36 -1.82 21.45
N LEU A 126 13.44 -2.81 20.54
CA LEU A 126 12.41 -3.81 20.30
C LEU A 126 12.96 -5.22 20.54
N VAL A 127 12.09 -6.12 21.03
CA VAL A 127 12.34 -7.56 21.14
C VAL A 127 11.27 -8.27 20.33
N ILE A 128 11.61 -8.67 19.10
CA ILE A 128 10.68 -9.29 18.15
C ILE A 128 11.19 -10.70 17.78
N PRO A 129 10.49 -11.78 18.17
CA PRO A 129 10.91 -13.15 17.84
C PRO A 129 10.80 -13.50 16.35
N ASP A 130 9.74 -13.02 15.69
CA ASP A 130 9.50 -13.23 14.25
C ASP A 130 9.31 -11.87 13.58
N LEU A 131 10.42 -11.32 13.08
CA LEU A 131 10.47 -9.97 12.52
C LEU A 131 9.67 -9.82 11.22
N PRO A 132 9.77 -10.73 10.24
CA PRO A 132 8.94 -10.69 9.04
C PRO A 132 7.44 -10.70 9.35
N LEU A 133 6.99 -11.58 10.26
CA LEU A 133 5.59 -11.67 10.64
C LEU A 133 5.12 -10.40 11.36
N ALA A 134 5.91 -9.86 12.30
CA ALA A 134 5.57 -8.64 13.01
C ALA A 134 5.36 -7.45 12.05
N ALA A 135 6.20 -7.33 11.02
CA ALA A 135 6.04 -6.31 9.99
C ALA A 135 4.71 -6.47 9.21
N TYR A 136 4.34 -7.69 8.81
CA TYR A 136 3.02 -7.94 8.18
C TYR A 136 1.86 -7.58 9.11
N GLN A 137 1.95 -7.99 10.37
CA GLN A 137 0.91 -7.67 11.37
C GLN A 137 0.74 -6.16 11.55
N PHE A 138 1.83 -5.40 11.61
CA PHE A 138 1.74 -3.95 11.76
C PHE A 138 1.11 -3.26 10.55
N VAL A 139 1.41 -3.74 9.33
CA VAL A 139 0.78 -3.28 8.09
C VAL A 139 -0.74 -3.50 8.14
N GLU A 140 -1.19 -4.70 8.53
CA GLU A 140 -2.62 -5.02 8.68
C GLU A 140 -3.30 -4.15 9.76
N LEU A 141 -2.64 -3.95 10.90
CA LEU A 141 -3.15 -3.11 11.98
C LEU A 141 -3.32 -1.65 11.56
N SER A 142 -2.46 -1.13 10.68
CA SER A 142 -2.48 0.26 10.21
C SER A 142 -3.77 0.66 9.50
N ALA A 143 -4.52 -0.30 8.95
CA ALA A 143 -5.81 -0.07 8.29
C ALA A 143 -6.93 -0.97 8.81
N ALA A 144 -6.76 -1.49 10.03
CA ALA A 144 -7.67 -2.43 10.66
C ALA A 144 -9.12 -1.92 10.60
N GLY A 145 -10.01 -2.76 10.09
CA GLY A 145 -11.43 -2.45 9.98
C GLY A 145 -11.84 -1.53 8.82
N HIS A 146 -10.89 -0.90 8.11
CA HIS A 146 -11.20 0.04 7.02
C HIS A 146 -10.92 -0.53 5.65
N TRP A 147 -9.70 -1.03 5.43
CA TRP A 147 -9.25 -1.47 4.11
C TRP A 147 -10.16 -2.55 3.52
N ARG A 148 -10.47 -3.60 4.28
CA ARG A 148 -11.38 -4.67 3.83
C ARG A 148 -12.79 -4.15 3.53
N ARG A 149 -13.32 -3.20 4.32
CA ARG A 149 -14.65 -2.63 4.05
C ARG A 149 -14.66 -1.81 2.77
N ARG A 150 -13.58 -1.06 2.51
CA ARG A 150 -13.38 -0.35 1.24
C ARG A 150 -13.30 -1.34 0.10
N LEU A 151 -12.41 -2.34 0.18
CA LEU A 151 -12.17 -3.31 -0.90
C LEU A 151 -13.46 -4.00 -1.35
N PHE A 152 -14.30 -4.42 -0.41
CA PHE A 152 -15.59 -5.08 -0.68
C PHE A 152 -16.78 -4.13 -0.91
N ALA A 153 -16.54 -2.84 -1.12
CA ALA A 153 -17.56 -1.82 -1.39
C ALA A 153 -18.59 -1.61 -0.25
N LYS A 154 -18.34 -2.16 0.94
CA LYS A 154 -19.14 -1.88 2.16
C LYS A 154 -18.97 -0.44 2.64
N ALA A 155 -17.84 0.18 2.33
CA ALA A 155 -17.58 1.60 2.56
C ALA A 155 -17.25 2.27 1.22
N ALA A 156 -18.08 3.24 0.82
CA ALA A 156 -17.98 3.91 -0.47
C ALA A 156 -16.79 4.89 -0.52
N THR A 157 -16.56 5.65 0.55
CA THR A 157 -15.55 6.70 0.63
C THR A 157 -14.37 6.32 1.53
N PRO A 158 -13.20 6.95 1.36
CA PRO A 158 -12.08 6.76 2.27
C PRO A 158 -12.43 7.09 3.73
N PRO A 159 -11.79 6.43 4.71
CA PRO A 159 -11.87 6.85 6.10
C PRO A 159 -11.34 8.29 6.24
N THR A 160 -11.89 9.06 7.17
CA THR A 160 -11.43 10.42 7.45
C THR A 160 -10.02 10.40 8.04
N ALA A 161 -9.31 11.53 7.94
CA ALA A 161 -7.98 11.67 8.53
C ALA A 161 -7.97 11.40 10.05
N GLU A 162 -9.04 11.76 10.75
CA GLU A 162 -9.23 11.48 12.19
C GLU A 162 -9.33 9.97 12.46
N VAL A 163 -10.14 9.25 11.68
CA VAL A 163 -10.28 7.79 11.80
C VAL A 163 -8.96 7.08 11.48
N ILE A 164 -8.25 7.53 10.45
CA ILE A 164 -6.92 7.02 10.10
C ILE A 164 -5.94 7.26 11.26
N ALA A 165 -5.90 8.46 11.82
CA ALA A 165 -5.02 8.80 12.94
C ALA A 165 -5.32 7.95 14.19
N ALA A 166 -6.60 7.76 14.54
CA ALA A 166 -7.00 6.92 15.66
C ALA A 166 -6.59 5.45 15.44
N THR A 167 -6.77 4.94 14.22
CA THR A 167 -6.38 3.56 13.86
C THR A 167 -4.86 3.38 13.96
N ALA A 168 -4.10 4.34 13.43
CA ALA A 168 -2.64 4.33 13.51
C ALA A 168 -2.12 4.36 14.95
N GLN A 169 -2.67 5.22 15.81
CA GLN A 169 -2.31 5.28 17.23
C GLN A 169 -2.59 3.97 17.94
N SER A 170 -3.76 3.37 17.68
CA SER A 170 -4.13 2.07 18.26
C SER A 170 -3.19 0.95 17.78
N ALA A 171 -2.84 0.92 16.49
CA ALA A 171 -1.88 -0.03 15.93
C ALA A 171 -0.51 0.05 16.61
N VAL A 172 0.02 1.28 16.78
CA VAL A 172 1.29 1.52 17.48
C VAL A 172 1.23 1.09 18.93
N ALA A 173 0.14 1.43 19.65
CA ALA A 173 -0.03 1.04 21.03
C ALA A 173 -0.02 -0.50 21.20
N MET A 174 -0.76 -1.23 20.36
CA MET A 174 -0.79 -2.70 20.39
C MET A 174 0.58 -3.31 20.05
N PHE A 175 1.24 -2.77 19.03
CA PHE A 175 2.53 -3.28 18.56
C PHE A 175 3.62 -3.07 19.61
N LEU A 176 3.74 -1.87 20.17
CA LEU A 176 4.74 -1.56 21.19
C LEU A 176 4.44 -2.21 22.53
N ALA A 177 3.16 -2.40 22.90
CA ALA A 177 2.82 -3.18 24.09
C ALA A 177 3.31 -4.63 24.00
N THR A 178 3.43 -5.17 22.79
CA THR A 178 3.88 -6.53 22.53
C THR A 178 5.40 -6.62 22.42
N TYR A 179 6.03 -5.67 21.72
CA TYR A 179 7.42 -5.80 21.26
C TYR A 179 8.41 -4.80 21.85
N ALA A 180 7.97 -3.77 22.58
CA ALA A 180 8.93 -2.85 23.22
C ALA A 180 9.76 -3.59 24.27
N ALA A 181 11.08 -3.38 24.27
CA ALA A 181 11.93 -3.90 25.33
C ALA A 181 11.46 -3.37 26.68
N SER A 182 11.30 -4.25 27.67
CA SER A 182 10.99 -3.84 29.03
C SER A 182 12.10 -2.91 29.52
N ARG A 183 11.76 -1.72 30.01
CA ARG A 183 12.74 -0.87 30.69
C ARG A 183 13.26 -1.66 31.89
N SER A 184 14.54 -2.02 31.85
CA SER A 184 15.27 -2.54 33.00
C SER A 184 15.42 -1.44 34.06
#